data_AF-A2E2V0-F1
#
_entry.id   AF-A2E2V0-F1
#
_cell.length_a   1.000
_cell.length_b   1.000
_cell.length_c   1.000
_cell.angle_alpha   90.00
_cell.angle_beta   90.00
_cell.angle_gamma   90.00
#
_symmetry.space_group_name_H-M   'P 1'
#
loop_
_entity.id
_entity.type
_entity.pdbx_description
1 polymer ?
#
loop_
_entity_poly.entity_id
_entity_poly.type
_entity_poly.pdbx_seq_one_letter_code
_entity_poly.pdbx_strand_id
1 'polypeptide(L)'
;MSFSGSIGREGNPFTLPPTVELFAYSEERQLQKQLERKTLSNLTLVQRTDMLKSPVPPIQTKRCLTSRISQRAESTVSENQNSERRAKSSRGKRTTEFINEKREIYLTQLLIDRKNKEINQLNNQMKQNDLKLQKSEAEFDETVSKVEKATQIVELKLIQGRKAAEIASQDRCEKERLLRQRQTSIEILKSEIKKDLWTLEEYEEYYNFLQSIIPENKKIEEIYADCDFVPKQLQTLAKDNLFIFEHTQRIRELDLHLNDNSQKKLEEINKLYNEVNLMIKKLPQPKIDDNSMTSTTMQRKNAVESEIDYLSQKVLQTFRSCFNEDSDETAMNLLTRLQKRLEELYRGVAIVNQKFVKQKELEFTKVHREETRRVAQIEEAAALQKKKEAAFERANRPVKKRTGRPLNPRTIPVKRKRKNDDEENELIRRRRETEKLLYGPVFD
;
A
#
# COMPACT_ATOMS: atom_id res chain seq x y z
N MET A 1 14.40 -14.68 52.66
CA MET A 1 14.76 -13.28 52.33
C MET A 1 15.24 -13.31 50.89
N SER A 2 14.62 -12.67 49.91
CA SER A 2 14.15 -11.28 49.84
C SER A 2 13.02 -11.17 48.82
N PHE A 3 11.81 -10.82 49.29
CA PHE A 3 10.72 -10.34 48.44
C PHE A 3 10.87 -8.82 48.33
N SER A 4 11.19 -8.31 47.15
CA SER A 4 11.14 -6.87 46.88
C SER A 4 9.70 -6.48 46.58
N GLY A 5 8.95 -6.16 47.63
CA GLY A 5 7.68 -5.47 47.51
C GLY A 5 7.92 -4.04 47.03
N SER A 6 7.48 -3.74 45.81
CA SER A 6 7.20 -2.36 45.40
C SER A 6 5.70 -2.17 45.42
N ILE A 7 5.20 -1.65 46.53
CA ILE A 7 3.86 -1.08 46.63
C ILE A 7 3.86 0.16 45.72
N GLY A 8 3.36 -0.04 44.50
CA GLY A 8 3.22 0.98 43.47
C GLY A 8 2.03 1.89 43.76
N ARG A 9 2.36 3.02 44.39
CA ARG A 9 1.75 4.36 44.33
C ARG A 9 0.47 4.51 43.52
N GLU A 10 -0.49 5.19 44.14
CA GLU A 10 -1.60 5.93 43.52
C GLU A 10 -1.13 6.66 42.24
N GLY A 11 -1.32 5.99 41.11
CA GLY A 11 -0.97 6.47 39.78
C GLY A 11 -2.23 6.94 39.05
N ASN A 12 -2.07 7.97 38.24
CA ASN A 12 -3.09 8.54 37.37
C ASN A 12 -3.89 7.41 36.65
N PRO A 13 -5.24 7.42 36.72
CA PRO A 13 -6.09 6.35 36.17
C PRO A 13 -6.04 6.21 34.64
N PHE A 14 -5.30 7.09 33.96
CA PHE A 14 -5.12 7.08 32.51
C PHE A 14 -3.70 6.71 32.06
N THR A 15 -2.82 6.29 32.98
CA THR A 15 -1.47 5.85 32.60
C THR A 15 -1.50 4.38 32.21
N LEU A 16 -1.26 4.09 30.92
CA LEU A 16 -1.19 2.73 30.41
C LEU A 16 0.14 2.07 30.82
N PRO A 17 0.13 0.80 31.27
CA PRO A 17 1.35 0.07 31.57
C PRO A 17 2.22 -0.11 30.32
N PRO A 18 3.55 -0.27 30.45
CA PRO A 18 4.44 -0.56 29.33
C PRO A 18 3.97 -1.81 28.57
N THR A 19 4.01 -1.77 27.24
CA THR A 19 3.38 -2.76 26.31
C THR A 19 3.86 -4.20 26.46
N VAL A 20 4.95 -4.44 27.19
CA VAL A 20 5.54 -5.77 27.40
C VAL A 20 4.84 -6.56 28.51
N GLU A 21 4.08 -5.90 29.39
CA GLU A 21 3.44 -6.54 30.56
C GLU A 21 1.92 -6.73 30.43
N LEU A 22 1.32 -6.40 29.28
CA LEU A 22 -0.13 -6.39 29.09
C LEU A 22 -0.78 -7.77 29.32
N PHE A 23 -0.07 -8.85 28.96
CA PHE A 23 -0.55 -10.21 29.12
C PHE A 23 -0.47 -10.68 30.59
N ALA A 24 0.60 -10.34 31.30
CA ALA A 24 0.75 -10.66 32.72
C ALA A 24 -0.34 -9.99 33.58
N TYR A 25 -0.67 -8.73 33.28
CA TYR A 25 -1.75 -8.01 33.95
C TYR A 25 -3.14 -8.61 33.68
N SER A 26 -3.38 -9.12 32.47
CA SER A 26 -4.64 -9.78 32.14
C SER A 26 -4.80 -11.09 32.93
N GLU A 27 -3.72 -11.87 33.01
CA GLU A 27 -3.71 -13.14 33.73
C GLU A 27 -3.84 -12.93 35.25
N GLU A 28 -3.12 -11.97 35.81
CA GLU A 28 -3.21 -11.61 37.23
C GLU A 28 -4.61 -11.10 37.61
N ARG A 29 -5.24 -10.29 36.75
CA ARG A 29 -6.62 -9.81 36.96
C ARG A 29 -7.64 -10.94 36.87
N GLN A 30 -7.43 -11.92 35.99
CA GLN A 30 -8.28 -13.11 35.94
C GLN A 30 -8.12 -13.94 37.21
N LEU A 31 -6.89 -14.08 37.70
CA LEU A 31 -6.58 -14.84 38.91
C LEU A 31 -7.18 -14.16 40.16
N GLN A 32 -7.09 -12.83 40.26
CA GLN A 32 -7.78 -12.04 41.30
C GLN A 32 -9.30 -12.24 41.25
N LYS A 33 -9.92 -12.15 40.08
CA LYS A 33 -11.38 -12.41 39.93
C LYS A 33 -11.76 -13.83 40.31
N GLN A 34 -10.91 -14.82 40.02
CA GLN A 34 -11.16 -16.20 40.43
C GLN A 34 -11.04 -16.37 41.93
N LEU A 35 -10.07 -15.72 42.57
CA LEU A 35 -9.93 -15.71 44.03
C LEU A 35 -11.11 -15.02 44.70
N GLU A 36 -11.56 -13.86 44.20
CA GLU A 36 -12.77 -13.16 44.68
C GLU A 36 -14.02 -14.03 44.54
N ARG A 37 -14.16 -14.78 43.45
CA ARG A 37 -15.28 -15.73 43.29
C ARG A 37 -15.22 -16.87 44.30
N LYS A 38 -14.02 -17.40 44.59
CA LYS A 38 -13.81 -18.44 45.60
C LYS A 38 -14.03 -17.92 47.02
N THR A 39 -13.68 -16.66 47.32
CA THR A 39 -13.98 -16.06 48.63
C THR A 39 -15.47 -15.80 48.78
N LEU A 40 -16.15 -15.28 47.75
CA LEU A 40 -17.59 -15.06 47.75
C LEU A 40 -18.39 -16.36 47.85
N SER A 41 -17.92 -17.46 47.25
CA SER A 41 -18.60 -18.77 47.36
C SER A 41 -18.60 -19.30 48.79
N ASN A 42 -17.55 -19.00 49.58
CA ASN A 42 -17.39 -19.47 50.95
C ASN A 42 -18.14 -18.60 51.98
N LEU A 43 -18.69 -17.46 51.57
CA LEU A 43 -19.46 -16.58 52.43
C LEU A 43 -20.96 -16.93 52.44
N THR A 44 -21.59 -16.70 53.58
CA THR A 44 -23.04 -16.82 53.73
C THR A 44 -23.78 -15.71 52.96
N LEU A 45 -25.04 -15.96 52.63
CA LEU A 45 -25.84 -15.07 51.78
C LEU A 45 -25.95 -13.64 52.35
N VAL A 46 -26.03 -13.52 53.69
CA VAL A 46 -26.05 -12.23 54.41
C VAL A 46 -24.71 -11.49 54.28
N GLN A 47 -23.59 -12.19 54.46
CA GLN A 47 -22.25 -11.60 54.33
C GLN A 47 -21.94 -11.12 52.91
N ARG A 48 -22.45 -11.82 51.87
CA ARG A 48 -22.34 -11.36 50.47
C ARG A 48 -23.13 -10.08 50.24
N THR A 49 -24.31 -9.94 50.83
CA THR A 49 -25.14 -8.74 50.67
C THR A 49 -24.53 -7.52 51.37
N ASP A 50 -23.80 -7.72 52.47
CA ASP A 50 -23.11 -6.62 53.17
C ASP A 50 -21.88 -6.10 52.41
N MET A 51 -21.14 -6.98 51.73
CA MET A 51 -19.99 -6.60 50.90
C MET A 51 -20.37 -5.84 49.62
N LEU A 52 -21.61 -5.99 49.15
CA LEU A 52 -22.14 -5.31 47.97
C LEU A 52 -22.79 -3.96 48.28
N LYS A 53 -22.83 -3.54 49.56
CA LYS A 53 -23.33 -2.21 49.94
C LYS A 53 -22.30 -1.16 49.54
N SER A 54 -22.71 -0.20 48.70
CA SER A 54 -21.84 0.91 48.33
C SER A 54 -21.49 1.74 49.58
N PRO A 55 -20.25 2.24 49.72
CA PRO A 55 -19.85 3.11 50.83
C PRO A 55 -20.49 4.50 50.78
N VAL A 56 -21.27 4.79 49.74
CA VAL A 56 -21.98 6.06 49.60
C VAL A 56 -23.30 5.98 50.38
N PRO A 57 -23.52 6.85 51.38
CA PRO A 57 -24.79 6.88 52.10
C PRO A 57 -25.93 7.23 51.12
N PRO A 58 -27.09 6.55 51.21
CA PRO A 58 -28.19 6.81 50.29
C PRO A 58 -28.66 8.27 50.44
N ILE A 59 -28.59 9.01 49.34
CA ILE A 59 -29.06 10.39 49.24
C ILE A 59 -30.58 10.39 49.47
N GLN A 60 -31.03 10.94 50.60
CA GLN A 60 -32.44 11.13 50.90
C GLN A 60 -32.99 12.33 50.10
N THR A 61 -33.48 12.09 48.89
CA THR A 61 -34.27 13.09 48.16
C THR A 61 -35.67 13.21 48.74
N LYS A 62 -36.09 14.43 49.10
CA LYS A 62 -37.41 14.79 49.68
C LYS A 62 -38.61 14.66 48.72
N ARG A 63 -38.67 13.61 47.89
CA ARG A 63 -39.85 13.27 47.07
C ARG A 63 -40.04 11.77 47.03
N CYS A 64 -40.67 11.23 48.06
CA CYS A 64 -41.45 10.00 48.04
C CYS A 64 -42.30 9.98 49.33
N LEU A 65 -43.42 10.69 49.31
CA LEU A 65 -44.44 10.63 50.36
C LEU A 65 -45.74 10.05 49.80
N THR A 66 -45.70 8.88 49.16
CA THR A 66 -46.89 8.05 48.91
C THR A 66 -46.49 6.60 48.61
N SER A 67 -46.05 5.86 49.63
CA SER A 67 -46.19 4.39 49.67
C SER A 67 -45.75 3.85 51.04
N ARG A 68 -46.54 4.12 52.08
CA ARG A 68 -46.49 3.37 53.35
C ARG A 68 -47.90 2.92 53.73
N ILE A 69 -48.55 2.20 52.83
CA ILE A 69 -49.75 1.40 53.13
C ILE A 69 -49.68 0.15 52.24
N SER A 70 -48.77 -0.77 52.54
CA SER A 70 -48.85 -2.16 52.05
C SER A 70 -47.75 -3.05 52.65
N GLN A 71 -47.51 -2.96 53.95
CA GLN A 71 -46.76 -3.98 54.69
C GLN A 71 -47.26 -4.02 56.14
N ARG A 72 -48.49 -4.53 56.31
CA ARG A 72 -48.93 -5.14 57.58
C ARG A 72 -50.18 -5.99 57.31
N ALA A 73 -49.98 -7.17 56.74
CA ALA A 73 -51.01 -8.19 56.64
C ALA A 73 -50.36 -9.56 56.90
N GLU A 74 -49.75 -9.68 58.07
CA GLU A 74 -49.51 -10.96 58.72
C GLU A 74 -49.84 -10.77 60.20
N SER A 75 -51.06 -11.17 60.58
CA SER A 75 -51.33 -11.79 61.88
C SER A 75 -52.80 -12.21 61.96
N THR A 76 -52.99 -13.50 62.22
CA THR A 76 -54.08 -14.10 63.00
C THR A 76 -55.49 -14.01 62.43
N VAL A 77 -55.86 -15.09 61.73
CA VAL A 77 -57.23 -15.60 61.71
C VAL A 77 -57.57 -16.04 63.15
N SER A 78 -58.37 -15.25 63.85
CA SER A 78 -59.08 -15.68 65.05
C SER A 78 -60.56 -15.57 64.76
N GLU A 79 -61.22 -16.71 64.88
CA GLU A 79 -62.66 -16.89 64.90
C GLU A 79 -63.34 -16.02 65.96
N ASN A 80 -64.60 -15.70 65.67
CA ASN A 80 -65.62 -15.26 66.60
C ASN A 80 -65.40 -13.89 67.27
N GLN A 81 -66.21 -12.92 66.89
CA GLN A 81 -67.44 -12.63 67.62
C GLN A 81 -68.16 -11.43 66.98
N ASN A 82 -69.45 -11.62 66.75
CA ASN A 82 -70.52 -10.62 66.82
C ASN A 82 -70.09 -9.15 66.90
N SER A 83 -70.31 -8.44 65.80
CA SER A 83 -70.59 -7.00 65.83
C SER A 83 -72.02 -6.75 65.34
N GLU A 84 -73.00 -7.26 66.10
CA GLU A 84 -74.21 -6.48 66.29
C GLU A 84 -73.85 -5.19 67.03
N ARG A 85 -74.59 -4.12 66.72
CA ARG A 85 -74.63 -2.80 67.39
C ARG A 85 -73.67 -1.75 66.82
N ARG A 86 -74.12 -1.17 65.70
CA ARG A 86 -74.30 0.29 65.64
C ARG A 86 -75.38 0.71 64.64
N ALA A 87 -76.62 0.29 64.89
CA ALA A 87 -77.79 1.00 64.37
C ALA A 87 -77.85 2.36 65.08
N LYS A 88 -77.19 3.38 64.53
CA LYS A 88 -77.39 4.77 64.92
C LYS A 88 -78.80 5.16 64.49
N SER A 89 -79.69 5.29 65.49
CA SER A 89 -80.88 6.16 65.54
C SER A 89 -81.27 6.83 64.22
N SER A 90 -82.18 6.21 63.46
CA SER A 90 -83.00 6.94 62.49
C SER A 90 -84.22 7.49 63.23
N ARG A 91 -84.01 8.57 63.99
CA ARG A 91 -85.08 9.56 64.25
C ARG A 91 -85.75 9.82 62.91
N GLY A 92 -87.07 9.65 62.83
CA GLY A 92 -87.85 9.65 61.58
C GLY A 92 -87.40 10.76 60.63
N LYS A 93 -86.55 10.38 59.67
CA LYS A 93 -86.10 11.25 58.60
C LYS A 93 -87.33 11.58 57.79
N ARG A 94 -87.56 12.88 57.55
CA ARG A 94 -88.65 13.36 56.68
C ARG A 94 -88.55 12.55 55.38
N THR A 95 -89.67 12.10 54.80
CA THR A 95 -89.68 11.20 53.61
C THR A 95 -88.74 11.65 52.49
N THR A 96 -88.52 12.96 52.38
CA THR A 96 -87.54 13.61 51.51
C THR A 96 -86.08 13.20 51.77
N GLU A 97 -85.64 13.06 53.02
CA GLU A 97 -84.29 12.66 53.41
C GLU A 97 -84.03 11.16 53.10
N PHE A 98 -85.01 10.28 53.34
CA PHE A 98 -84.90 8.87 52.96
C PHE A 98 -84.80 8.69 51.44
N ILE A 99 -85.60 9.45 50.69
CA ILE A 99 -85.52 9.47 49.22
C ILE A 99 -84.15 9.98 48.76
N ASN A 100 -83.62 11.02 49.40
CA ASN A 100 -82.28 11.55 49.09
C ASN A 100 -81.19 10.52 49.41
N GLU A 101 -81.24 9.83 50.54
CA GLU A 101 -80.27 8.77 50.88
C GLU A 101 -80.33 7.60 49.90
N LYS A 102 -81.53 7.19 49.47
CA LYS A 102 -81.68 6.15 48.44
C LYS A 102 -81.15 6.61 47.08
N ARG A 103 -81.34 7.88 46.72
CA ARG A 103 -80.75 8.48 45.52
C ARG A 103 -79.23 8.53 45.60
N GLU A 104 -78.66 8.92 46.75
CA GLU A 104 -77.22 8.93 46.97
C GLU A 104 -76.61 7.53 46.87
N ILE A 105 -77.25 6.52 47.47
CA ILE A 105 -76.82 5.11 47.34
C ILE A 105 -76.88 4.64 45.88
N TYR A 106 -77.93 5.01 45.15
CA TYR A 106 -78.04 4.63 43.74
C TYR A 106 -76.97 5.31 42.87
N LEU A 107 -76.71 6.60 43.09
CA LEU A 107 -75.68 7.34 42.38
C LEU A 107 -74.27 6.82 42.69
N THR A 108 -74.00 6.49 43.96
CA THR A 108 -72.71 5.89 44.34
C THR A 108 -72.56 4.50 43.73
N GLN A 109 -73.61 3.68 43.69
CA GLN A 109 -73.59 2.39 43.01
C GLN A 109 -73.32 2.54 41.50
N LEU A 110 -73.97 3.50 40.83
CA LEU A 110 -73.74 3.75 39.41
C LEU A 110 -72.31 4.23 39.12
N LEU A 111 -71.73 5.04 40.03
CA LEU A 111 -70.32 5.44 39.95
C LEU A 111 -69.39 4.26 40.16
N ILE A 112 -69.67 3.38 41.14
CA ILE A 112 -68.91 2.15 41.39
C ILE A 112 -68.98 1.24 40.15
N ASP A 113 -70.16 1.04 39.57
CA ASP A 113 -70.32 0.20 38.37
C ASP A 113 -69.59 0.78 37.16
N ARG A 114 -69.62 2.11 36.99
CA ARG A 114 -68.84 2.81 35.95
C ARG A 114 -67.34 2.63 36.18
N LYS A 115 -66.88 2.77 37.42
CA LYS A 115 -65.46 2.59 37.78
C LYS A 115 -65.03 1.13 37.65
N ASN A 116 -65.88 0.18 38.00
CA ASN A 116 -65.62 -1.25 37.83
C ASN A 116 -65.50 -1.61 36.35
N LYS A 117 -66.33 -1.03 35.47
CA LYS A 117 -66.18 -1.19 34.01
C LYS A 117 -64.85 -0.62 33.51
N GLU A 118 -64.45 0.57 33.98
CA GLU A 118 -63.17 1.20 33.65
C GLU A 118 -61.98 0.35 34.15
N ILE A 119 -62.03 -0.15 35.39
CA ILE A 119 -61.04 -1.06 35.96
C ILE A 119 -60.93 -2.34 35.13
N ASN A 120 -62.05 -2.93 34.70
CA ASN A 120 -62.02 -4.14 33.87
C ASN A 120 -61.42 -3.88 32.49
N GLN A 121 -61.67 -2.71 31.89
CA GLN A 121 -61.02 -2.31 30.64
C GLN A 121 -59.50 -2.18 30.82
N LEU A 122 -59.05 -1.51 31.89
CA LEU A 122 -57.64 -1.37 32.21
C LEU A 122 -56.98 -2.73 32.49
N ASN A 123 -57.64 -3.61 33.26
CA ASN A 123 -57.15 -4.96 33.53
C ASN A 123 -57.00 -5.79 32.25
N ASN A 124 -57.94 -5.66 31.31
CA ASN A 124 -57.84 -6.34 30.02
C ASN A 124 -56.70 -5.78 29.17
N GLN A 125 -56.50 -4.45 29.17
CA GLN A 125 -55.35 -3.83 28.50
C GLN A 125 -54.02 -4.25 29.12
N MET A 126 -53.93 -4.33 30.46
CA MET A 126 -52.75 -4.82 31.17
C MET A 126 -52.43 -6.26 30.76
N LYS A 127 -53.42 -7.17 30.80
CA LYS A 127 -53.22 -8.57 30.36
C LYS A 127 -52.76 -8.68 28.91
N GLN A 128 -53.33 -7.86 28.02
CA GLN A 128 -52.90 -7.84 26.62
C GLN A 128 -51.46 -7.34 26.47
N ASN A 129 -51.07 -6.34 27.25
CA ASN A 129 -49.70 -5.84 27.25
C ASN A 129 -48.73 -6.85 27.85
N ASP A 130 -49.07 -7.53 28.94
CA ASP A 130 -48.25 -8.58 29.56
C ASP A 130 -48.03 -9.74 28.58
N LEU A 131 -49.09 -10.17 27.87
CA LEU A 131 -48.97 -11.20 26.83
C LEU A 131 -48.10 -10.77 25.65
N LYS A 132 -48.17 -9.49 25.24
CA LYS A 132 -47.29 -8.95 24.19
C LYS A 132 -45.84 -8.90 24.66
N LEU A 133 -45.62 -8.46 25.90
CA LEU A 133 -44.29 -8.40 26.50
C LEU A 133 -43.67 -9.79 26.58
N GLN A 134 -44.42 -10.77 27.09
CA GLN A 134 -43.96 -12.16 27.19
C GLN A 134 -43.61 -12.76 25.82
N LYS A 135 -44.39 -12.46 24.77
CA LYS A 135 -44.05 -12.88 23.40
C LYS A 135 -42.76 -12.24 22.92
N SER A 136 -42.59 -10.93 23.13
CA SER A 136 -41.36 -10.24 22.75
C SER A 136 -40.13 -10.69 23.54
N GLU A 137 -40.30 -11.05 24.82
CA GLU A 137 -39.24 -11.64 25.65
C GLU A 137 -38.81 -13.01 25.10
N ALA A 138 -39.76 -13.87 24.76
CA ALA A 138 -39.47 -15.17 24.17
C ALA A 138 -38.75 -15.05 22.80
N GLU A 139 -39.19 -14.11 21.96
CA GLU A 139 -38.52 -13.81 20.69
C GLU A 139 -37.09 -13.30 20.92
N PHE A 140 -36.90 -12.44 21.93
CA PHE A 140 -35.58 -11.95 22.30
C PHE A 140 -34.66 -13.08 22.75
N ASP A 141 -35.12 -13.97 23.62
CA ASP A 141 -34.34 -15.13 24.10
C ASP A 141 -33.91 -16.04 22.93
N GLU A 142 -34.80 -16.27 21.95
CA GLU A 142 -34.43 -16.99 20.74
C GLU A 142 -33.34 -16.28 19.94
N THR A 143 -33.43 -14.95 19.79
CA THR A 143 -32.41 -14.18 19.07
C THR A 143 -31.07 -14.21 19.78
N VAL A 144 -31.07 -14.11 21.12
CA VAL A 144 -29.86 -14.23 21.94
C VAL A 144 -29.22 -15.61 21.73
N SER A 145 -29.99 -16.69 21.79
CA SER A 145 -29.47 -18.04 21.54
C SER A 145 -28.90 -18.21 20.13
N LYS A 146 -29.51 -17.59 19.11
CA LYS A 146 -29.00 -17.60 17.73
C LYS A 146 -27.67 -16.85 17.64
N VAL A 147 -27.55 -15.69 18.30
CA VAL A 147 -26.32 -14.89 18.32
C VAL A 147 -25.19 -15.62 19.07
N GLU A 148 -25.49 -16.26 20.21
CA GLU A 148 -24.49 -17.06 20.95
C GLU A 148 -23.93 -18.20 20.10
N LYS A 149 -24.79 -18.96 19.43
CA LYS A 149 -24.35 -20.04 18.51
C LYS A 149 -23.53 -19.50 17.35
N ALA A 150 -23.95 -18.39 16.75
CA ALA A 150 -23.19 -17.74 15.68
C ALA A 150 -21.80 -17.29 16.17
N THR A 151 -21.73 -16.73 17.37
CA THR A 151 -20.47 -16.29 18.00
C THR A 151 -19.53 -17.48 18.21
N GLN A 152 -20.03 -18.58 18.78
CA GLN A 152 -19.24 -19.81 18.97
C GLN A 152 -18.70 -20.37 17.64
N ILE A 153 -19.52 -20.37 16.58
CA ILE A 153 -19.09 -20.83 15.25
C ILE A 153 -17.97 -19.93 14.70
N VAL A 154 -18.09 -18.61 14.87
CA VAL A 154 -17.07 -17.65 14.43
C VAL A 154 -15.78 -17.85 15.22
N GLU A 155 -15.85 -18.02 16.54
CA GLU A 155 -14.69 -18.28 17.40
C GLU A 155 -13.96 -19.56 17.00
N LEU A 156 -14.69 -20.66 16.76
CA LEU A 156 -14.10 -21.92 16.31
C LEU A 156 -13.41 -21.78 14.95
N LYS A 157 -14.05 -21.09 13.99
CA LYS A 157 -13.43 -20.81 12.68
C LYS A 157 -12.18 -19.94 12.81
N LEU A 158 -12.20 -18.97 13.71
CA LEU A 158 -11.06 -18.10 14.00
C LEU A 158 -9.89 -18.91 14.57
N ILE A 159 -10.16 -19.81 15.53
CA ILE A 159 -9.14 -20.70 16.11
C ILE A 159 -8.55 -21.63 15.04
N GLN A 160 -9.40 -22.25 14.22
CA GLN A 160 -8.95 -23.09 13.11
C GLN A 160 -8.09 -22.32 12.10
N GLY A 161 -8.51 -21.10 11.74
CA GLY A 161 -7.75 -20.21 10.87
C GLY A 161 -6.39 -19.83 11.45
N ARG A 162 -6.33 -19.51 12.75
CA ARG A 162 -5.06 -19.25 13.45
C ARG A 162 -4.12 -20.44 13.42
N LYS A 163 -4.63 -21.64 13.75
CA LYS A 163 -3.83 -22.86 13.74
C LYS A 163 -3.29 -23.18 12.34
N ALA A 164 -4.12 -23.04 11.30
CA ALA A 164 -3.67 -23.25 9.93
C ALA A 164 -2.60 -22.22 9.50
N ALA A 165 -2.78 -20.95 9.87
CA ALA A 165 -1.78 -19.90 9.62
C ALA A 165 -0.46 -20.15 10.36
N GLU A 166 -0.53 -20.63 11.61
CA GLU A 166 0.65 -20.97 12.39
C GLU A 166 1.43 -22.14 11.78
N ILE A 167 0.76 -23.23 11.39
CA ILE A 167 1.37 -24.36 10.70
C ILE A 167 2.03 -23.90 9.40
N ALA A 168 1.32 -23.14 8.57
CA ALA A 168 1.87 -22.62 7.33
C ALA A 168 3.09 -21.70 7.55
N SER A 169 3.09 -20.92 8.64
CA SER A 169 4.23 -20.09 9.02
C SER A 169 5.42 -20.93 9.49
N GLN A 170 5.20 -22.00 10.25
CA GLN A 170 6.24 -22.93 10.67
C GLN A 170 6.87 -23.63 9.46
N ASP A 171 6.05 -24.18 8.56
CA ASP A 171 6.51 -24.82 7.32
C ASP A 171 7.37 -23.86 6.48
N ARG A 172 6.93 -22.60 6.35
CA ARG A 172 7.70 -21.57 5.64
C ARG A 172 9.06 -21.35 6.31
N CYS A 173 9.10 -21.17 7.62
CA CYS A 173 10.35 -20.97 8.37
C CYS A 173 11.31 -22.16 8.22
N GLU A 174 10.81 -23.39 8.24
CA GLU A 174 11.62 -24.59 8.02
C GLU A 174 12.21 -24.65 6.62
N LYS A 175 11.38 -24.38 5.58
CA LYS A 175 11.85 -24.32 4.20
C LYS A 175 12.87 -23.22 3.98
N GLU A 176 12.67 -22.05 4.60
CA GLU A 176 13.62 -20.94 4.54
C GLU A 176 14.97 -21.31 5.20
N ARG A 177 14.94 -21.99 6.36
CA ARG A 177 16.14 -22.50 7.01
C ARG A 177 16.89 -23.50 6.13
N LEU A 178 16.18 -24.46 5.53
CA LEU A 178 16.78 -25.44 4.62
C LEU A 178 17.37 -24.76 3.38
N LEU A 179 16.67 -23.77 2.82
CA LEU A 179 17.16 -22.98 1.69
C LEU A 179 18.46 -22.26 2.03
N ARG A 180 18.53 -21.59 3.19
CA ARG A 180 19.76 -20.95 3.67
C ARG A 180 20.90 -21.96 3.85
N GLN A 181 20.63 -23.13 4.43
CA GLN A 181 21.64 -24.18 4.56
C GLN A 181 22.14 -24.68 3.21
N ARG A 182 21.26 -24.82 2.21
CA ARG A 182 21.68 -25.20 0.85
C ARG A 182 22.45 -24.10 0.15
N GLN A 183 22.08 -22.84 0.37
CA GLN A 183 22.82 -21.69 -0.15
C GLN A 183 24.25 -21.65 0.39
N THR A 184 24.44 -21.84 1.70
CA THR A 184 25.78 -21.90 2.28
C THR A 184 26.58 -23.09 1.76
N SER A 185 25.97 -24.27 1.59
CA SER A 185 26.64 -25.41 0.94
C SER A 185 27.06 -25.10 -0.50
N ILE A 186 26.20 -24.40 -1.28
CA ILE A 186 26.53 -23.99 -2.65
C ILE A 186 27.69 -22.99 -2.66
N GLU A 187 27.73 -22.05 -1.72
CA GLU A 187 28.82 -21.07 -1.59
C GLU A 187 30.15 -21.75 -1.26
N ILE A 188 30.14 -22.73 -0.35
CA ILE A 188 31.31 -23.55 -0.03
C ILE A 188 31.80 -24.30 -1.27
N LEU A 189 30.92 -25.04 -1.96
CA LEU A 189 31.28 -25.78 -3.18
C LEU A 189 31.80 -24.84 -4.29
N LYS A 190 31.21 -23.66 -4.46
CA LYS A 190 31.71 -22.66 -5.41
C LYS A 190 33.10 -22.17 -5.04
N SER A 191 33.39 -22.02 -3.75
CA SER A 191 34.73 -21.64 -3.29
C SER A 191 35.75 -22.75 -3.51
N GLU A 192 35.35 -24.01 -3.34
CA GLU A 192 36.18 -25.19 -3.64
C GLU A 192 36.47 -25.28 -5.14
N ILE A 193 35.45 -25.21 -6.00
CA ILE A 193 35.62 -25.21 -7.46
C ILE A 193 36.57 -24.10 -7.92
N LYS A 194 36.51 -22.90 -7.31
CA LYS A 194 37.43 -21.81 -7.64
C LYS A 194 38.88 -22.12 -7.25
N LYS A 195 39.08 -22.75 -6.09
CA LYS A 195 40.42 -23.18 -5.67
C LYS A 195 40.96 -24.24 -6.61
N ASP A 196 40.13 -25.23 -6.97
CA ASP A 196 40.51 -26.31 -7.87
C ASP A 196 40.84 -25.78 -9.27
N LEU A 197 40.04 -24.83 -9.79
CA LEU A 197 40.32 -24.14 -11.05
C LEU A 197 41.65 -23.41 -11.01
N TRP A 198 41.93 -22.68 -9.93
CA TRP A 198 43.21 -21.98 -9.79
C TRP A 198 44.38 -22.96 -9.75
N THR A 199 44.26 -24.07 -9.00
CA THR A 199 45.32 -25.11 -9.00
C THR A 199 45.49 -25.77 -10.37
N LEU A 200 44.41 -25.90 -11.15
CA LEU A 200 44.48 -26.42 -12.51
C LEU A 200 45.20 -25.45 -13.44
N GLU A 201 44.89 -24.15 -13.36
CA GLU A 201 45.59 -23.10 -14.10
C GLU A 201 47.09 -23.10 -13.79
N GLU A 202 47.47 -23.21 -12.51
CA GLU A 202 48.88 -23.35 -12.12
C GLU A 202 49.53 -24.60 -12.75
N TYR A 203 48.86 -25.75 -12.71
CA TYR A 203 49.37 -26.97 -13.33
C TYR A 203 49.46 -26.89 -14.86
N GLU A 204 48.53 -26.19 -15.52
CA GLU A 204 48.59 -25.92 -16.96
C GLU A 204 49.77 -25.01 -17.30
N GLU A 205 50.04 -23.96 -16.52
CA GLU A 205 51.22 -23.12 -16.70
C GLU A 205 52.51 -23.92 -16.58
N TYR A 206 52.62 -24.77 -15.53
CA TYR A 206 53.78 -25.65 -15.38
C TYR A 206 53.89 -26.65 -16.54
N TYR A 207 52.78 -27.22 -17.00
CA TYR A 207 52.75 -28.16 -18.12
C TYR A 207 53.20 -27.48 -19.43
N ASN A 208 52.67 -26.31 -19.73
CA ASN A 208 53.02 -25.52 -20.92
C ASN A 208 54.49 -25.11 -20.89
N PHE A 209 55.01 -24.72 -19.73
CA PHE A 209 56.42 -24.42 -19.53
C PHE A 209 57.29 -25.66 -19.79
N LEU A 210 56.94 -26.81 -19.21
CA LEU A 210 57.66 -28.05 -19.44
C LEU A 210 57.63 -28.42 -20.93
N GLN A 211 56.48 -28.30 -21.60
CA GLN A 211 56.35 -28.57 -23.03
C GLN A 211 57.23 -27.64 -23.89
N SER A 212 57.47 -26.40 -23.46
CA SER A 212 58.38 -25.48 -24.16
C SER A 212 59.87 -25.84 -24.06
N ILE A 213 60.27 -26.54 -22.99
CA ILE A 213 61.66 -26.98 -22.76
C ILE A 213 61.93 -28.32 -23.44
N ILE A 214 60.88 -29.09 -23.69
CA ILE A 214 60.99 -30.45 -24.19
C ILE A 214 61.02 -30.45 -25.72
N PRO A 215 62.05 -31.05 -26.35
CA PRO A 215 62.08 -31.25 -27.81
C PRO A 215 60.91 -32.15 -28.24
N GLU A 216 60.25 -31.81 -29.37
CA GLU A 216 59.01 -32.43 -29.89
C GLU A 216 59.03 -33.96 -30.00
N ASN A 217 60.20 -34.60 -29.96
CA ASN A 217 60.39 -36.03 -30.14
C ASN A 217 60.37 -36.89 -28.86
N LYS A 218 60.21 -36.29 -27.66
CA LYS A 218 60.15 -37.04 -26.38
C LYS A 218 58.89 -36.72 -25.60
N LYS A 219 58.27 -37.74 -25.01
CA LYS A 219 57.13 -37.57 -24.10
C LYS A 219 57.61 -37.06 -22.74
N ILE A 220 56.80 -36.24 -22.08
CA ILE A 220 57.09 -35.67 -20.75
C ILE A 220 57.43 -36.78 -19.73
N GLU A 221 56.76 -37.92 -19.81
CA GLU A 221 56.94 -39.10 -18.94
C GLU A 221 58.34 -39.74 -19.06
N GLU A 222 58.96 -39.69 -20.23
CA GLU A 222 60.28 -40.29 -20.49
C GLU A 222 61.43 -39.41 -19.98
N ILE A 223 61.16 -38.14 -19.67
CA ILE A 223 62.14 -37.14 -19.25
C ILE A 223 62.33 -37.16 -17.73
N TYR A 224 61.28 -37.53 -16.99
CA TYR A 224 61.39 -37.78 -15.55
C TYR A 224 62.22 -39.03 -15.21
N ALA A 225 62.52 -39.89 -16.18
CA ALA A 225 63.47 -40.99 -16.00
C ALA A 225 64.93 -40.48 -15.84
N ASP A 226 65.26 -39.35 -16.49
CA ASP A 226 66.55 -38.66 -16.38
C ASP A 226 66.41 -37.44 -15.46
N CYS A 227 66.53 -37.64 -14.14
CA CYS A 227 66.41 -36.60 -13.11
C CYS A 227 67.31 -35.35 -13.35
N ASP A 228 68.42 -35.55 -14.07
CA ASP A 228 69.42 -34.53 -14.39
C ASP A 228 69.09 -33.64 -15.60
N PHE A 229 68.13 -34.02 -16.44
CA PHE A 229 67.87 -33.35 -17.72
C PHE A 229 67.22 -31.97 -17.54
N VAL A 230 66.16 -31.89 -16.75
CA VAL A 230 65.41 -30.65 -16.52
C VAL A 230 66.28 -29.57 -15.83
N PRO A 231 67.05 -29.88 -14.76
CA PRO A 231 67.95 -28.89 -14.15
C PRO A 231 69.02 -28.36 -15.11
N LYS A 232 69.60 -29.21 -15.97
CA LYS A 232 70.62 -28.79 -16.95
C LYS A 232 70.05 -27.87 -18.03
N GLN A 233 68.83 -28.14 -18.50
CA GLN A 233 68.15 -27.27 -19.45
C GLN A 233 67.78 -25.93 -18.82
N LEU A 234 67.27 -25.92 -17.59
CA LEU A 234 66.99 -24.68 -16.85
C LEU A 234 68.26 -23.85 -16.64
N GLN A 235 69.40 -24.50 -16.34
CA GLN A 235 70.68 -23.80 -16.18
C GLN A 235 71.19 -23.22 -17.51
N THR A 236 70.88 -23.85 -18.64
CA THR A 236 71.23 -23.35 -19.97
C THR A 236 70.36 -22.13 -20.31
N LEU A 237 69.03 -22.24 -20.13
CA LEU A 237 68.11 -21.10 -20.30
C LEU A 237 68.45 -19.93 -19.37
N ALA A 238 68.85 -20.19 -18.13
CA ALA A 238 69.28 -19.15 -17.20
C ALA A 238 70.54 -18.42 -17.71
N LYS A 239 71.50 -19.14 -18.30
CA LYS A 239 72.70 -18.55 -18.92
C LYS A 239 72.34 -17.74 -20.16
N ASP A 240 71.44 -18.23 -21.00
CA ASP A 240 70.99 -17.52 -22.21
C ASP A 240 70.21 -16.25 -21.87
N ASN A 241 69.31 -16.32 -20.88
CA ASN A 241 68.58 -15.15 -20.38
C ASN A 241 69.53 -14.11 -19.77
N LEU A 242 70.56 -14.54 -19.04
CA LEU A 242 71.59 -13.64 -18.50
C LEU A 242 72.38 -12.99 -19.63
N PHE A 243 72.76 -13.75 -20.66
CA PHE A 243 73.44 -13.23 -21.84
C PHE A 243 72.59 -12.18 -22.57
N ILE A 244 71.29 -12.45 -22.78
CA ILE A 244 70.36 -11.49 -23.39
C ILE A 244 70.25 -10.24 -22.52
N PHE A 245 70.16 -10.38 -21.19
CA PHE A 245 70.08 -9.25 -20.28
C PHE A 245 71.32 -8.34 -20.38
N GLU A 246 72.52 -8.93 -20.31
CA GLU A 246 73.78 -8.22 -20.48
C GLU A 246 73.86 -7.51 -21.84
N HIS A 247 73.41 -8.16 -22.91
CA HIS A 247 73.41 -7.58 -24.25
C HIS A 247 72.40 -6.43 -24.39
N THR A 248 71.20 -6.59 -23.83
CA THR A 248 70.15 -5.56 -23.85
C THR A 248 70.58 -4.34 -23.03
N GLN A 249 71.24 -4.56 -21.90
CA GLN A 249 71.81 -3.48 -21.10
C GLN A 249 72.91 -2.73 -21.86
N ARG A 250 73.85 -3.46 -22.49
CA ARG A 250 74.90 -2.84 -23.31
C ARG A 250 74.33 -2.04 -24.49
N ILE A 251 73.28 -2.53 -25.15
CA ILE A 251 72.59 -1.79 -26.23
C ILE A 251 71.93 -0.52 -25.68
N ARG A 252 71.28 -0.59 -24.51
CA ARG A 252 70.66 0.57 -23.86
C ARG A 252 71.68 1.66 -23.51
N GLU A 253 72.86 1.26 -23.02
CA GLU A 253 73.97 2.18 -22.74
C GLU A 253 74.48 2.86 -24.02
N LEU A 254 74.63 2.12 -25.12
CA LEU A 254 75.00 2.69 -26.42
C LEU A 254 73.94 3.65 -26.96
N ASP A 255 72.65 3.32 -26.79
CA ASP A 255 71.54 4.16 -27.24
C ASP A 255 71.46 5.47 -26.44
N LEU A 256 71.68 5.43 -25.13
CA LEU A 256 71.82 6.65 -24.31
C LEU A 256 72.97 7.53 -24.81
N HIS A 257 74.14 6.94 -25.08
CA HIS A 257 75.29 7.70 -25.61
C HIS A 257 75.03 8.28 -27.02
N LEU A 258 74.34 7.55 -27.89
CA LEU A 258 73.96 8.03 -29.22
C LEU A 258 72.91 9.14 -29.15
N ASN A 259 71.92 9.02 -28.26
CA ASN A 259 70.91 10.04 -28.03
C ASN A 259 71.50 11.31 -27.44
N ASP A 260 72.40 11.22 -26.46
CA ASP A 260 73.11 12.39 -25.90
C ASP A 260 73.92 13.12 -26.98
N ASN A 261 74.61 12.39 -27.85
CA ASN A 261 75.36 12.98 -28.96
C ASN A 261 74.43 13.61 -30.02
N SER A 262 73.27 12.99 -30.26
CA SER A 262 72.28 13.49 -31.21
C SER A 262 71.58 14.74 -30.67
N GLN A 263 71.27 14.79 -29.37
CA GLN A 263 70.71 15.97 -28.70
C GLN A 263 71.66 17.16 -28.77
N LYS A 264 72.96 16.96 -28.49
CA LYS A 264 73.98 18.02 -28.62
C LYS A 264 74.04 18.57 -30.04
N LYS A 265 74.02 17.71 -31.06
CA LYS A 265 73.96 18.14 -32.47
C LYS A 265 72.67 18.89 -32.80
N LEU A 266 71.53 18.45 -32.24
CA LEU A 266 70.25 19.11 -32.44
C LEU A 266 70.23 20.51 -31.79
N GLU A 267 70.84 20.66 -30.62
CA GLU A 267 71.02 21.96 -29.96
C GLU A 267 71.91 22.90 -30.78
N GLU A 268 73.00 22.40 -31.38
CA GLU A 268 73.85 23.17 -32.30
C GLU A 268 73.07 23.62 -33.54
N ILE A 269 72.31 22.71 -34.17
CA ILE A 269 71.46 23.04 -35.32
C ILE A 269 70.39 24.07 -34.94
N ASN A 270 69.76 23.93 -33.77
CA ASN A 270 68.76 24.87 -33.30
C ASN A 270 69.35 26.27 -33.02
N LYS A 271 70.58 26.34 -32.50
CA LYS A 271 71.31 27.62 -32.36
C LYS A 271 71.51 28.27 -33.73
N LEU A 272 72.03 27.51 -34.71
CA LEU A 272 72.21 27.98 -36.08
C LEU A 272 70.89 28.41 -36.74
N TYR A 273 69.83 27.62 -36.56
CA TYR A 273 68.49 27.95 -37.07
C TYR A 273 67.93 29.24 -36.46
N ASN A 274 68.12 29.44 -35.15
CA ASN A 274 67.73 30.67 -34.47
C ASN A 274 68.53 31.87 -34.97
N GLU A 275 69.83 31.73 -35.21
CA GLU A 275 70.67 32.76 -35.82
C GLU A 275 70.20 33.14 -37.23
N VAL A 276 69.93 32.14 -38.08
CA VAL A 276 69.40 32.35 -39.43
C VAL A 276 68.02 33.01 -39.39
N ASN A 277 67.13 32.61 -38.50
CA ASN A 277 65.82 33.26 -38.32
C ASN A 277 65.95 34.70 -37.83
N LEU A 278 66.93 35.00 -36.99
CA LEU A 278 67.25 36.36 -36.57
C LEU A 278 67.74 37.20 -37.75
N MET A 279 68.51 36.60 -38.68
CA MET A 279 68.87 37.26 -39.93
C MET A 279 67.66 37.46 -40.84
N ILE A 280 66.80 36.45 -41.01
CA ILE A 280 65.56 36.53 -41.82
C ILE A 280 64.61 37.62 -41.28
N LYS A 281 64.44 37.73 -39.96
CA LYS A 281 63.63 38.78 -39.34
C LYS A 281 64.19 40.20 -39.55
N LYS A 282 65.50 40.34 -39.81
CA LYS A 282 66.13 41.62 -40.15
C LYS A 282 65.94 42.00 -41.61
N LEU A 283 65.49 41.08 -42.48
CA LEU A 283 65.09 41.40 -43.84
C LEU A 283 63.69 42.04 -43.86
N PRO A 284 63.47 43.13 -44.61
CA PRO A 284 62.16 43.75 -44.73
C PRO A 284 61.19 42.82 -45.46
N GLN A 285 60.11 42.42 -44.78
CA GLN A 285 59.07 41.59 -45.40
C GLN A 285 58.09 42.45 -46.23
N PRO A 286 57.74 42.02 -47.46
CA PRO A 286 56.67 42.63 -48.24
C PRO A 286 55.30 42.29 -47.63
N LYS A 287 54.43 43.30 -47.50
CA LYS A 287 53.02 43.12 -47.11
C LYS A 287 52.29 42.47 -48.28
N ILE A 288 51.78 41.26 -48.07
CA ILE A 288 50.85 40.60 -48.98
C ILE A 288 49.46 40.73 -48.34
N ASP A 289 48.56 41.42 -49.03
CA ASP A 289 47.15 41.56 -48.67
C ASP A 289 46.42 40.25 -48.99
N ASP A 290 46.23 39.39 -47.99
CA ASP A 290 45.39 38.19 -48.09
C ASP A 290 43.91 38.58 -48.02
N ASN A 291 43.34 38.99 -49.15
CA ASN A 291 41.89 39.08 -49.32
C ASN A 291 41.45 38.43 -50.64
N SER A 292 41.45 37.10 -50.67
CA SER A 292 40.81 36.33 -51.74
C SER A 292 40.16 35.03 -51.23
N MET A 293 39.16 35.16 -50.35
CA MET A 293 38.20 34.06 -50.11
C MET A 293 36.83 34.46 -50.68
N THR A 294 36.48 33.83 -51.80
CA THR A 294 35.23 34.03 -52.53
C THR A 294 33.99 33.82 -51.65
N SER A 295 33.00 34.71 -51.75
CA SER A 295 31.75 34.73 -50.97
C SER A 295 30.95 33.41 -51.00
N THR A 296 31.08 32.63 -52.07
CA THR A 296 30.47 31.30 -52.22
C THR A 296 31.01 30.28 -51.22
N THR A 297 32.29 30.37 -50.83
CA THR A 297 32.93 29.47 -49.87
C THR A 297 32.51 29.79 -48.44
N MET A 298 32.28 31.07 -48.14
CA MET A 298 31.74 31.54 -46.86
C MET A 298 30.29 31.08 -46.64
N GLN A 299 29.43 31.19 -47.66
CA GLN A 299 28.03 30.75 -47.54
C GLN A 299 27.90 29.24 -47.30
N ARG A 300 28.74 28.41 -47.94
CA ARG A 300 28.78 26.97 -47.68
C ARG A 300 29.29 26.63 -46.29
N LYS A 301 30.33 27.32 -45.80
CA LYS A 301 30.82 27.14 -44.43
C LYS A 301 29.75 27.49 -43.40
N ASN A 302 29.07 28.62 -43.56
CA ASN A 302 28.02 29.05 -42.64
C ASN A 302 26.81 28.09 -42.65
N ALA A 303 26.46 27.53 -43.81
CA ALA A 303 25.39 26.53 -43.89
C ALA A 303 25.77 25.23 -43.14
N VAL A 304 27.00 24.75 -43.34
CA VAL A 304 27.52 23.56 -42.65
C VAL A 304 27.65 23.80 -41.14
N GLU A 305 28.11 24.97 -40.70
CA GLU A 305 28.16 25.33 -39.28
C GLU A 305 26.75 25.37 -38.65
N SER A 306 25.76 25.93 -39.34
CA SER A 306 24.38 25.95 -38.84
C SER A 306 23.76 24.56 -38.70
N GLU A 307 24.13 23.62 -39.59
CA GLU A 307 23.67 22.23 -39.52
C GLU A 307 24.37 21.46 -38.38
N ILE A 308 25.66 21.71 -38.17
CA ILE A 308 26.42 21.16 -37.04
C ILE A 308 25.84 21.64 -35.71
N ASP A 309 25.48 22.93 -35.60
CA ASP A 309 24.86 23.49 -34.39
C ASP A 309 23.48 22.88 -34.13
N TYR A 310 22.66 22.70 -35.17
CA TYR A 310 21.36 22.04 -35.05
C TYR A 310 21.50 20.59 -34.57
N LEU A 311 22.45 19.83 -35.13
CA LEU A 311 22.74 18.47 -34.70
C LEU A 311 23.25 18.42 -33.26
N SER A 312 24.15 19.34 -32.88
CA SER A 312 24.66 19.48 -31.51
C SER A 312 23.54 19.71 -30.50
N GLN A 313 22.58 20.61 -30.81
CA GLN A 313 21.40 20.84 -29.97
C GLN A 313 20.51 19.60 -29.83
N LYS A 314 20.32 18.84 -30.92
CA LYS A 314 19.54 17.60 -30.88
C LYS A 314 20.21 16.54 -30.01
N VAL A 315 21.53 16.39 -30.07
CA VAL A 315 22.30 15.49 -29.22
C VAL A 315 22.20 15.88 -27.75
N LEU A 316 22.26 17.19 -27.44
CA LEU A 316 22.06 17.68 -26.07
C LEU A 316 20.64 17.39 -25.56
N GLN A 317 19.62 17.56 -26.40
CA GLN A 317 18.23 17.27 -26.04
C GLN A 317 18.01 15.78 -25.72
N THR A 318 18.56 14.88 -26.54
CA THR A 318 18.45 13.43 -26.30
C THR A 318 19.24 13.02 -25.06
N PHE A 319 20.45 13.55 -24.88
CA PHE A 319 21.26 13.29 -23.68
C PHE A 319 20.54 13.71 -22.39
N ARG A 320 19.98 14.93 -22.35
CA ARG A 320 19.15 15.40 -21.23
C ARG A 320 17.96 14.49 -20.95
N SER A 321 17.27 14.05 -22.00
CA SER A 321 16.11 13.16 -21.85
C SER A 321 16.49 11.77 -21.32
N CYS A 322 17.70 11.29 -21.64
CA CYS A 322 18.18 9.98 -21.23
C CYS A 322 18.83 9.97 -19.83
N PHE A 323 19.54 11.03 -19.44
CA PHE A 323 20.37 11.06 -18.22
C PHE A 323 19.95 12.11 -17.19
N ASN A 324 19.07 13.06 -17.52
CA ASN A 324 18.72 14.21 -16.68
C ASN A 324 19.94 14.99 -16.17
N GLU A 325 21.05 14.96 -16.90
CA GLU A 325 22.29 15.70 -16.62
C GLU A 325 22.49 16.78 -17.68
N ASP A 326 22.88 17.98 -17.22
CA ASP A 326 23.42 19.02 -18.08
C ASP A 326 24.92 18.81 -18.22
N SER A 327 25.42 18.72 -19.45
CA SER A 327 26.84 18.52 -19.73
C SER A 327 27.29 19.50 -20.80
N ASP A 328 28.40 20.19 -20.53
CA ASP A 328 29.05 21.14 -21.44
C ASP A 328 30.01 20.44 -22.43
N GLU A 329 29.96 19.11 -22.51
CA GLU A 329 30.84 18.31 -23.35
C GLU A 329 30.48 18.44 -24.84
N THR A 330 31.48 18.33 -25.71
CA THR A 330 31.31 18.33 -27.17
C THR A 330 30.33 17.24 -27.60
N ALA A 331 29.47 17.53 -28.59
CA ALA A 331 28.46 16.59 -29.11
C ALA A 331 29.02 15.19 -29.43
N MET A 332 30.28 15.09 -29.89
CA MET A 332 30.95 13.81 -30.15
C MET A 332 31.17 12.98 -28.88
N ASN A 333 31.56 13.62 -27.77
CA ASN A 333 31.77 12.93 -26.49
C ASN A 333 30.44 12.49 -25.88
N LEU A 334 29.39 13.33 -26.00
CA LEU A 334 28.03 12.99 -25.59
C LEU A 334 27.50 11.77 -26.35
N LEU A 335 27.71 11.71 -27.67
CA LEU A 335 27.35 10.54 -28.49
C LEU A 335 28.13 9.29 -28.08
N THR A 336 29.42 9.43 -27.79
CA THR A 336 30.26 8.31 -27.33
C THR A 336 29.78 7.76 -25.99
N ARG A 337 29.39 8.64 -25.05
CA ARG A 337 28.83 8.27 -23.75
C ARG A 337 27.46 7.61 -23.88
N LEU A 338 26.59 8.15 -24.75
CA LEU A 338 25.30 7.55 -25.11
C LEU A 338 25.49 6.14 -25.67
N GLN A 339 26.41 5.98 -26.61
CA GLN A 339 26.71 4.68 -27.23
C GLN A 339 27.20 3.68 -26.19
N LYS A 340 28.20 4.05 -25.37
CA LYS A 340 28.72 3.17 -24.33
C LYS A 340 27.62 2.73 -23.37
N ARG A 341 26.73 3.65 -22.96
CA ARG A 341 25.62 3.31 -22.07
C ARG A 341 24.60 2.38 -22.73
N LEU A 342 24.27 2.63 -24.00
CA LEU A 342 23.39 1.74 -24.75
C LEU A 342 23.98 0.33 -24.84
N GLU A 343 25.27 0.21 -25.11
CA GLU A 343 25.97 -1.08 -25.14
C GLU A 343 25.94 -1.78 -23.77
N GLU A 344 26.14 -1.06 -22.67
CA GLU A 344 25.99 -1.61 -21.31
C GLU A 344 24.57 -2.12 -21.05
N LEU A 345 23.54 -1.35 -21.46
CA LEU A 345 22.15 -1.75 -21.32
C LEU A 345 21.82 -2.97 -22.17
N TYR A 346 22.30 -3.04 -23.42
CA TYR A 346 22.12 -4.21 -24.28
C TYR A 346 22.80 -5.46 -23.71
N ARG A 347 24.02 -5.32 -23.16
CA ARG A 347 24.68 -6.42 -22.44
C ARG A 347 23.87 -6.86 -21.22
N GLY A 348 23.31 -5.91 -20.47
CA GLY A 348 22.42 -6.19 -19.34
C GLY A 348 21.15 -6.95 -19.77
N VAL A 349 20.50 -6.53 -20.85
CA VAL A 349 19.31 -7.19 -21.40
C VAL A 349 19.61 -8.62 -21.85
N ALA A 350 20.81 -8.90 -22.37
CA ALA A 350 21.23 -10.26 -22.75
C ALA A 350 21.36 -11.22 -21.56
N ILE A 351 21.63 -10.72 -20.35
CA ILE A 351 21.73 -11.52 -19.11
C ILE A 351 20.33 -11.76 -18.51
N VAL A 352 19.39 -10.87 -18.76
CA VAL A 352 18.02 -10.97 -18.23
C VAL A 352 17.24 -12.09 -18.93
N ASN A 353 16.43 -12.82 -18.16
CA ASN A 353 15.61 -13.92 -18.68
C ASN A 353 14.73 -13.47 -19.86
N GLN A 354 14.89 -14.10 -21.02
CA GLN A 354 14.19 -13.73 -22.26
C GLN A 354 12.66 -13.81 -22.16
N LYS A 355 12.10 -14.65 -21.28
CA LYS A 355 10.65 -14.69 -21.03
C LYS A 355 10.15 -13.42 -20.34
N PHE A 356 10.93 -12.90 -19.40
CA PHE A 356 10.62 -11.66 -18.69
C PHE A 356 10.73 -10.44 -19.62
N VAL A 357 11.73 -10.42 -20.51
CA VAL A 357 11.89 -9.36 -21.52
C VAL A 357 10.67 -9.31 -22.44
N LYS A 358 10.25 -10.44 -23.01
CA LYS A 358 9.05 -10.52 -23.87
C LYS A 358 7.77 -10.08 -23.17
N GLN A 359 7.61 -10.42 -21.88
CA GLN A 359 6.47 -9.97 -21.10
C GLN A 359 6.47 -8.44 -20.91
N LYS A 360 7.63 -7.85 -20.62
CA LYS A 360 7.78 -6.40 -20.50
C LYS A 360 7.58 -5.66 -21.82
N GLU A 361 8.02 -6.22 -22.94
CA GLU A 361 7.74 -5.69 -24.28
C GLU A 361 6.22 -5.69 -24.58
N LEU A 362 5.50 -6.75 -24.21
CA LEU A 362 4.05 -6.81 -24.34
C LEU A 362 3.35 -5.76 -23.45
N GLU A 363 3.83 -5.55 -22.23
CA GLU A 363 3.32 -4.48 -21.36
C GLU A 363 3.58 -3.09 -21.96
N PHE A 364 4.79 -2.83 -22.45
CA PHE A 364 5.15 -1.53 -23.01
C PHE A 364 4.38 -1.22 -24.29
N THR A 365 4.26 -2.21 -25.19
CA THR A 365 3.44 -2.09 -26.41
C THR A 365 1.96 -1.90 -26.09
N LYS A 366 1.45 -2.53 -25.02
CA LYS A 366 0.08 -2.29 -24.54
C LYS A 366 -0.10 -0.87 -24.02
N VAL A 367 0.80 -0.36 -23.19
CA VAL A 367 0.77 1.02 -22.69
C VAL A 367 0.81 2.02 -23.84
N HIS A 368 1.71 1.84 -24.80
CA HIS A 368 1.81 2.73 -25.96
C HIS A 368 0.54 2.71 -26.83
N ARG A 369 -0.09 1.53 -27.01
CA ARG A 369 -1.38 1.40 -27.68
C ARG A 369 -2.52 2.09 -26.92
N GLU A 370 -2.51 2.04 -25.59
CA GLU A 370 -3.50 2.73 -24.76
C GLU A 370 -3.30 4.25 -24.80
N GLU A 371 -2.06 4.72 -24.78
CA GLU A 371 -1.73 6.14 -24.83
C GLU A 371 -2.06 6.78 -26.18
N THR A 372 -1.72 6.11 -27.29
CA THR A 372 -2.13 6.52 -28.64
C THR A 372 -3.65 6.58 -28.78
N ARG A 373 -4.39 5.61 -28.21
CA ARG A 373 -5.86 5.66 -28.16
C ARG A 373 -6.38 6.82 -27.33
N ARG A 374 -5.78 7.12 -26.18
CA ARG A 374 -6.16 8.28 -25.34
C ARG A 374 -5.92 9.61 -26.06
N VAL A 375 -4.77 9.77 -26.71
CA VAL A 375 -4.46 10.98 -27.50
C VAL A 375 -5.50 11.15 -28.62
N ALA A 376 -5.81 10.09 -29.36
CA ALA A 376 -6.84 10.14 -30.40
C ALA A 376 -8.23 10.50 -29.86
N GLN A 377 -8.63 9.96 -28.69
CA GLN A 377 -9.90 10.33 -28.03
C GLN A 377 -9.92 11.79 -27.59
N ILE A 378 -8.81 12.31 -27.07
CA ILE A 378 -8.68 13.71 -26.67
C ILE A 378 -8.78 14.63 -27.90
N GLU A 379 -8.10 14.28 -29.00
CA GLU A 379 -8.17 15.03 -30.26
C GLU A 379 -9.58 15.04 -30.86
N GLU A 380 -10.27 13.90 -30.85
CA GLU A 380 -11.66 13.79 -31.33
C GLU A 380 -12.61 14.62 -30.45
N ALA A 381 -12.46 14.56 -29.12
CA ALA A 381 -13.24 15.37 -28.19
C ALA A 381 -12.99 16.86 -28.38
N ALA A 382 -11.74 17.28 -28.58
CA ALA A 382 -11.37 18.67 -28.87
C ALA A 382 -11.95 19.13 -30.21
N ALA A 383 -11.93 18.28 -31.25
CA ALA A 383 -12.55 18.58 -32.53
C ALA A 383 -14.08 18.73 -32.42
N LEU A 384 -14.72 17.89 -31.60
CA LEU A 384 -16.16 18.00 -31.31
C LEU A 384 -16.49 19.27 -30.54
N GLN A 385 -15.67 19.65 -29.55
CA GLN A 385 -15.81 20.91 -28.82
C GLN A 385 -15.68 22.11 -29.74
N LYS A 386 -14.66 22.17 -30.61
CA LYS A 386 -14.51 23.24 -31.62
C LYS A 386 -15.73 23.35 -32.54
N LYS A 387 -16.31 22.20 -32.95
CA LYS A 387 -17.56 22.19 -33.75
C LYS A 387 -18.75 22.73 -32.96
N LYS A 388 -18.89 22.36 -31.68
CA LYS A 388 -19.95 22.87 -30.79
C LYS A 388 -19.82 24.38 -30.58
N GLU A 389 -18.61 24.85 -30.28
CA GLU A 389 -18.31 26.28 -30.10
C GLU A 389 -18.63 27.07 -31.37
N ALA A 390 -18.19 26.61 -32.54
CA ALA A 390 -18.52 27.25 -33.81
C ALA A 390 -20.04 27.27 -34.10
N ALA A 391 -20.79 26.26 -33.65
CA ALA A 391 -22.25 26.26 -33.75
C ALA A 391 -22.90 27.26 -32.80
N PHE A 392 -22.41 27.36 -31.55
CA PHE A 392 -22.84 28.38 -30.59
C PHE A 392 -22.55 29.79 -31.09
N GLU A 393 -21.36 30.04 -31.65
CA GLU A 393 -21.01 31.32 -32.25
C GLU A 393 -21.93 31.68 -33.42
N ARG A 394 -22.29 30.72 -34.27
CA ARG A 394 -23.26 30.95 -35.36
C ARG A 394 -24.66 31.27 -34.83
N ALA A 395 -25.09 30.62 -33.75
CA ALA A 395 -26.38 30.88 -33.12
C ALA A 395 -26.42 32.26 -32.44
N ASN A 396 -25.30 32.68 -31.84
CA ASN A 396 -25.17 33.97 -31.17
C ASN A 396 -24.96 35.14 -32.13
N ARG A 397 -24.62 34.89 -33.41
CA ARG A 397 -24.55 35.96 -34.41
C ARG A 397 -25.95 36.55 -34.63
N PRO A 398 -26.08 37.90 -34.62
CA PRO A 398 -27.37 38.55 -34.79
C PRO A 398 -27.98 38.16 -36.14
N VAL A 399 -29.21 37.64 -36.11
CA VAL A 399 -29.94 37.20 -37.30
C VAL A 399 -30.13 38.41 -38.23
N LYS A 400 -29.53 38.35 -39.42
CA LYS A 400 -29.72 39.36 -40.47
C LYS A 400 -31.19 39.36 -40.89
N LYS A 401 -31.94 40.37 -40.47
CA LYS A 401 -33.33 40.57 -40.91
C LYS A 401 -33.31 40.90 -42.40
N ARG A 402 -34.01 40.12 -43.22
CA ARG A 402 -34.18 40.43 -44.65
C ARG A 402 -35.08 41.67 -44.75
N THR A 403 -34.51 42.82 -45.10
CA THR A 403 -35.25 44.07 -45.37
C THR A 403 -35.91 44.00 -46.74
N GLY A 404 -36.89 43.10 -46.88
CA GLY A 404 -37.69 42.91 -48.09
C GLY A 404 -39.18 42.80 -47.76
N ARG A 405 -40.01 42.79 -48.82
CA ARG A 405 -41.48 42.73 -48.75
C ARG A 405 -41.94 41.59 -47.82
N PRO A 406 -42.86 41.83 -46.86
CA PRO A 406 -43.27 40.82 -45.89
C PRO A 406 -43.87 39.59 -46.58
N LEU A 407 -43.39 38.41 -46.18
CA LEU A 407 -43.87 37.13 -46.68
C LEU A 407 -45.20 36.80 -45.97
N ASN A 408 -46.30 36.72 -46.72
CA ASN A 408 -47.60 36.32 -46.16
C ASN A 408 -47.49 34.93 -45.53
N PRO A 409 -47.90 34.75 -44.25
CA PRO A 409 -47.81 33.47 -43.58
C PRO A 409 -48.75 32.46 -44.25
N ARG A 410 -48.19 31.34 -44.72
CA ARG A 410 -48.99 30.19 -45.13
C ARG A 410 -49.46 29.46 -43.87
N THR A 411 -50.76 29.26 -43.72
CA THR A 411 -51.34 28.44 -42.66
C THR A 411 -50.89 27.00 -42.82
N ILE A 412 -50.07 26.50 -41.88
CA ILE A 412 -49.64 25.09 -41.85
C ILE A 412 -50.60 24.33 -40.91
N PRO A 413 -51.16 23.18 -41.33
CA PRO A 413 -52.01 22.37 -40.46
C PRO A 413 -51.22 21.83 -39.25
N VAL A 414 -51.85 21.92 -38.07
CA VAL A 414 -51.27 21.46 -36.79
C VAL A 414 -51.05 19.95 -36.82
N LYS A 415 -49.79 19.51 -36.85
CA LYS A 415 -49.44 18.11 -36.61
C LYS A 415 -49.50 17.81 -35.11
N ARG A 416 -50.48 17.02 -34.68
CA ARG A 416 -50.52 16.44 -33.33
C ARG A 416 -49.32 15.49 -33.18
N LYS A 417 -48.44 15.75 -32.23
CA LYS A 417 -47.41 14.79 -31.81
C LYS A 417 -48.09 13.66 -31.06
N ARG A 418 -47.94 12.42 -31.53
CA ARG A 418 -48.21 11.24 -30.70
C ARG A 418 -47.09 11.17 -29.66
N LYS A 419 -47.44 11.13 -28.37
CA LYS A 419 -46.50 10.75 -27.33
C LYS A 419 -46.15 9.28 -27.55
N ASN A 420 -44.87 8.94 -27.53
CA ASN A 420 -44.43 7.55 -27.45
C ASN A 420 -44.61 7.13 -25.99
N ASP A 421 -45.79 6.61 -25.67
CA ASP A 421 -46.15 6.14 -24.33
C ASP A 421 -45.35 4.87 -23.94
N ASP A 422 -44.62 4.25 -24.88
CA ASP A 422 -43.90 2.99 -24.69
C ASP A 422 -42.69 3.12 -23.75
N GLU A 423 -41.87 4.17 -23.89
CA GLU A 423 -40.70 4.38 -23.00
C GLU A 423 -41.12 4.74 -21.57
N GLU A 424 -42.21 5.49 -21.42
CA GLU A 424 -42.75 5.89 -20.11
C GLU A 424 -43.37 4.68 -19.40
N ASN A 425 -44.05 3.79 -20.14
CA ASN A 425 -44.62 2.56 -19.61
C ASN A 425 -43.55 1.53 -19.21
N GLU A 426 -42.43 1.45 -19.94
CA GLU A 426 -41.33 0.54 -19.60
C GLU A 426 -40.60 0.97 -18.32
N LEU A 427 -40.45 2.28 -18.10
CA LEU A 427 -39.91 2.85 -16.87
C LEU A 427 -40.80 2.55 -15.66
N ILE A 428 -42.13 2.64 -15.83
CA ILE A 428 -43.11 2.30 -14.79
C ILE A 428 -43.07 0.80 -14.46
N ARG A 429 -42.89 -0.06 -15.47
CA ARG A 429 -42.76 -1.52 -15.28
C ARG A 429 -41.52 -1.88 -14.47
N ARG A 430 -40.36 -1.32 -14.83
CA ARG A 430 -39.11 -1.50 -14.06
C ARG A 430 -39.26 -1.03 -12.63
N ARG A 431 -39.93 0.11 -12.41
CA ARG A 431 -40.19 0.63 -11.07
C ARG A 431 -41.03 -0.32 -10.22
N ARG A 432 -42.10 -0.89 -10.79
CA ARG A 432 -42.94 -1.89 -10.11
C ARG A 432 -42.20 -3.19 -9.82
N GLU A 433 -41.33 -3.63 -10.73
CA GLU A 433 -40.48 -4.81 -10.49
C GLU A 433 -39.49 -4.55 -9.36
N THR A 434 -38.89 -3.37 -9.30
CA THR A 434 -37.99 -2.99 -8.20
C THR A 434 -38.72 -2.89 -6.86
N GLU A 435 -39.94 -2.33 -6.83
CA GLU A 435 -40.75 -2.26 -5.60
C GLU A 435 -41.18 -3.66 -5.13
N LYS A 436 -41.53 -4.56 -6.05
CA LYS A 436 -41.86 -5.95 -5.72
C LYS A 436 -40.66 -6.72 -5.17
N LEU A 437 -39.44 -6.47 -5.68
CA LEU A 437 -38.20 -7.03 -5.13
C LEU A 437 -37.86 -6.47 -3.75
N LEU A 438 -38.11 -5.18 -3.51
CA LEU A 438 -37.76 -4.52 -2.26
C LEU A 438 -38.69 -4.90 -1.09
N TYR A 439 -39.99 -5.05 -1.36
CA TYR A 439 -41.00 -5.17 -0.30
C TYR A 439 -41.69 -6.53 -0.22
N GLY A 440 -41.42 -7.46 -1.14
CA GLY A 440 -42.07 -8.78 -1.18
C GLY A 440 -43.60 -8.70 -1.35
N PRO A 441 -44.30 -9.84 -1.53
CA PRO A 441 -45.75 -9.83 -1.51
C PRO A 441 -46.22 -9.43 -0.11
N VAL A 442 -46.96 -8.32 -0.02
CA VAL A 442 -47.72 -7.97 1.18
C VAL A 442 -48.73 -9.11 1.37
N PHE A 443 -48.57 -9.83 2.48
CA PHE A 443 -49.38 -10.99 2.86
C PHE A 443 -50.89 -10.69 2.73
N ASP A 444 -51.61 -11.55 2.00
CA ASP A 444 -53.02 -11.84 2.24
C ASP A 444 -53.12 -13.12 3.09
#